data_AF-A0ABD3G4L9-F1
#
_entry.id   AF-A0ABD3G4L9-F1
#
_cell.length_a   1.000
_cell.length_b   1.000
_cell.length_c   1.000
_cell.angle_alpha   90.00
_cell.angle_beta   90.00
_cell.angle_gamma   90.00
#
_symmetry.space_group_name_H-M   'P 1'
#
loop_
_entity.id
_entity.type
_entity.pdbx_description
1 polymer ?
#
loop_
_entity_poly.entity_id
_entity_poly.type
_entity_poly.pdbx_seq_one_letter_code
_entity_poly.pdbx_strand_id
1 'polypeptide(L)'
;MQVHMLKALVAIAAALCGVKACDGFFQLRFSLKTNERGLADSLRECVAPLLFAPVQWLPGDQAREFCTQEACKRAVQELKKIPSCTWKSEIPSGSDANTLAIAQQVMRDCGDVA
;
A
#
# COMPACT_ATOMS: atom_id res chain seq x y z
N MET A 1 -8.98 36.96 29.36
CA MET A 1 -9.60 35.75 28.76
C MET A 1 -9.08 35.53 27.33
N GLN A 2 -7.76 35.48 27.12
CA GLN A 2 -7.15 35.43 25.76
C GLN A 2 -6.14 34.27 25.57
N VAL A 3 -5.66 33.68 26.67
CA VAL A 3 -4.58 32.67 26.64
C VAL A 3 -5.11 31.27 26.31
N HIS A 4 -6.41 30.99 26.54
CA HIS A 4 -7.02 29.69 26.26
C HIS A 4 -7.34 29.49 24.76
N MET A 5 -7.62 30.56 24.01
CA MET A 5 -7.83 30.47 22.56
C MET A 5 -6.54 30.12 21.81
N LEU A 6 -5.39 30.66 22.24
CA LEU A 6 -4.11 30.36 21.60
C LEU A 6 -3.74 28.87 21.71
N LYS A 7 -3.99 28.24 22.86
CA LYS A 7 -3.68 26.81 23.07
C LYS A 7 -4.55 25.88 22.22
N ALA A 8 -5.82 26.23 22.01
CA ALA A 8 -6.71 25.48 21.13
C ALA A 8 -6.26 25.57 19.65
N LEU A 9 -5.82 26.75 19.21
CA LEU A 9 -5.30 26.95 17.85
C LEU A 9 -3.99 26.19 17.59
N VAL A 10 -3.09 26.10 18.57
CA VAL A 10 -1.85 25.30 18.44
C VAL A 10 -2.15 23.80 18.38
N ALA A 11 -3.14 23.32 19.13
CA ALA A 11 -3.54 21.90 19.08
C ALA A 11 -4.17 21.51 17.73
N ILE A 12 -4.97 22.41 17.13
CA ILE A 12 -5.56 22.20 15.80
C ILE A 12 -4.47 22.22 14.71
N ALA A 13 -3.48 23.12 14.82
CA ALA A 13 -2.35 23.16 13.89
C ALA A 13 -1.45 21.91 13.97
N ALA A 14 -1.27 21.32 15.15
CA ALA A 14 -0.55 20.05 15.32
C ALA A 14 -1.31 18.85 14.75
N ALA A 15 -2.65 18.84 14.86
CA ALA A 15 -3.49 17.82 14.22
C ALA A 15 -3.50 17.93 12.69
N LEU A 16 -3.38 19.14 12.14
CA LEU A 16 -3.29 19.38 10.69
C LEU A 16 -1.88 19.12 10.13
N CYS A 17 -0.81 19.34 10.90
CA CYS A 17 0.57 18.97 10.52
C CYS A 17 0.85 17.47 10.59
N GLY A 18 -0.03 16.68 11.21
CA GLY A 18 -0.01 15.21 11.18
C GLY A 18 -0.51 14.63 9.85
N VAL A 19 -1.20 15.43 9.03
CA VAL A 19 -1.61 15.07 7.67
C VAL A 19 -0.51 15.50 6.69
N LYS A 20 0.70 14.98 6.87
CA LYS A 20 1.37 14.50 5.65
C LYS A 20 0.34 13.56 5.04
N ALA A 21 -0.12 13.84 3.83
CA ALA A 21 -0.95 12.89 3.09
C ALA A 21 -0.39 11.50 3.37
N CYS A 22 -1.24 10.58 3.80
CA CYS A 22 -0.89 9.17 3.97
C CYS A 22 -0.57 8.59 2.59
N ASP A 23 0.57 9.04 2.07
CA ASP A 23 0.99 8.96 0.69
C ASP A 23 2.37 8.30 0.69
N GLY A 24 2.36 7.03 1.12
CA GLY A 24 3.42 6.12 0.76
C GLY A 24 3.41 5.80 -0.74
N PHE A 25 2.48 6.32 -1.54
CA PHE A 25 2.45 6.03 -2.97
C PHE A 25 3.63 6.64 -3.70
N PHE A 26 4.17 7.79 -3.29
CA PHE A 26 5.42 8.28 -3.87
C PHE A 26 6.57 7.29 -3.70
N GLN A 27 6.76 6.77 -2.48
CA GLN A 27 7.79 5.77 -2.20
C GLN A 27 7.51 4.45 -2.92
N LEU A 28 6.26 3.98 -2.89
CA LEU A 28 5.84 2.77 -3.58
C LEU A 28 6.08 2.85 -5.09
N ARG A 29 5.72 3.98 -5.72
CA ARG A 29 6.01 4.25 -7.14
C ARG A 29 7.49 4.17 -7.44
N PHE A 30 8.30 4.80 -6.60
CA PHE A 30 9.75 4.76 -6.73
C PHE A 30 10.25 3.31 -6.68
N SER A 31 9.92 2.57 -5.61
CA SER A 31 10.35 1.19 -5.42
C SER A 31 9.86 0.25 -6.54
N LEU A 32 8.64 0.43 -7.05
CA LEU A 32 8.12 -0.34 -8.18
C LEU A 32 8.84 0.01 -9.48
N LYS A 33 9.07 1.30 -9.75
CA LYS A 33 9.71 1.76 -10.99
C LYS A 33 11.19 1.38 -11.07
N THR A 34 11.90 1.44 -9.95
CA THR A 34 13.33 1.06 -9.87
C THR A 34 13.52 -0.41 -9.55
N ASN A 35 12.43 -1.16 -9.34
CA ASN A 35 12.46 -2.53 -8.82
C ASN A 35 13.34 -2.65 -7.56
N GLU A 36 13.21 -1.69 -6.64
CA GLU A 36 13.99 -1.66 -5.40
C GLU A 36 13.78 -2.97 -4.63
N ARG A 37 14.89 -3.64 -4.30
CA ARG A 37 14.89 -4.94 -3.60
C ARG A 37 14.05 -6.02 -4.29
N GLY A 38 13.82 -5.91 -5.61
CA GLY A 38 13.04 -6.87 -6.37
C GLY A 38 11.53 -6.78 -6.13
N LEU A 39 11.02 -5.64 -5.63
CA LEU A 39 9.59 -5.47 -5.32
C LEU A 39 8.70 -5.67 -6.55
N ALA A 40 9.04 -5.09 -7.69
CA ALA A 40 8.20 -5.19 -8.89
C ALA A 40 8.16 -6.64 -9.41
N ASP A 41 9.30 -7.34 -9.40
CA ASP A 41 9.37 -8.74 -9.83
C ASP A 41 8.62 -9.67 -8.88
N SER A 42 8.85 -9.52 -7.57
CA SER A 42 8.19 -10.32 -6.54
C SER A 42 6.68 -10.07 -6.55
N LEU A 43 6.25 -8.83 -6.75
CA LEU A 43 4.84 -8.48 -6.89
C LEU A 43 4.25 -9.12 -8.15
N ARG A 44 4.93 -9.03 -9.30
CA ARG A 44 4.47 -9.64 -10.55
C ARG A 44 4.29 -11.15 -10.42
N GLU A 45 5.26 -11.83 -9.80
CA GLU A 45 5.20 -13.27 -9.55
C GLU A 45 4.11 -13.63 -8.53
N CYS A 46 3.94 -12.83 -7.47
CA CYS A 46 2.88 -13.01 -6.48
C CYS A 46 1.48 -12.91 -7.11
N VAL A 47 1.26 -11.97 -8.04
CA VAL A 47 -0.07 -11.73 -8.63
C VAL A 47 -0.38 -12.55 -9.86
N ALA A 48 0.63 -13.12 -10.52
CA ALA A 48 0.43 -14.01 -11.67
C ALA A 48 -0.61 -15.12 -11.43
N PRO A 49 -0.61 -15.85 -10.30
CA PRO A 49 -1.66 -16.82 -9.99
C PRO A 49 -2.98 -16.20 -9.50
N LEU A 50 -2.95 -14.95 -9.03
CA LEU A 50 -4.11 -14.22 -8.48
C LEU A 50 -4.99 -13.56 -9.56
N LEU A 51 -4.49 -13.48 -10.80
CA LEU A 51 -5.16 -12.87 -11.93
C LEU A 51 -5.65 -13.96 -12.89
N PHE A 52 -6.95 -14.25 -12.88
CA PHE A 52 -7.56 -15.27 -13.77
C PHE A 52 -7.98 -14.70 -15.15
N ALA A 53 -8.10 -13.39 -15.25
CA ALA A 53 -8.39 -12.62 -16.46
C ALA A 53 -7.73 -11.24 -16.28
N PRO A 54 -7.53 -10.39 -17.29
CA PRO A 54 -6.58 -9.27 -17.22
C PRO A 54 -6.84 -8.27 -16.08
N VAL A 55 -7.98 -8.34 -15.38
CA VAL A 55 -8.33 -7.50 -14.22
C VAL A 55 -9.16 -8.22 -13.14
N GLN A 56 -9.46 -9.53 -13.24
CA GLN A 56 -10.24 -10.22 -12.20
C GLN A 56 -9.31 -10.86 -11.17
N TRP A 57 -9.32 -10.25 -9.99
CA TRP A 57 -8.67 -10.77 -8.78
C TRP A 57 -9.48 -11.94 -8.24
N LEU A 58 -8.79 -12.98 -7.76
CA LEU A 58 -9.45 -14.09 -7.06
C LEU A 58 -10.21 -13.60 -5.81
N PRO A 59 -11.31 -14.27 -5.41
CA PRO A 59 -11.92 -14.04 -4.11
C PRO A 59 -10.90 -14.17 -2.97
N GLY A 60 -11.09 -13.38 -1.90
CA GLY A 60 -10.08 -13.23 -0.85
C GLY A 60 -9.68 -14.52 -0.12
N ASP A 61 -10.57 -15.50 -0.01
CA ASP A 61 -10.28 -16.84 0.52
C ASP A 61 -9.31 -17.61 -0.39
N GLN A 62 -9.55 -17.60 -1.70
CA GLN A 62 -8.67 -18.24 -2.69
C GLN A 62 -7.34 -17.49 -2.83
N ALA A 63 -7.36 -16.16 -2.81
CA ALA A 63 -6.15 -15.35 -2.86
C ALA A 63 -5.19 -15.65 -1.69
N ARG A 64 -5.75 -15.92 -0.50
CA ARG A 64 -4.98 -16.24 0.71
C ARG A 64 -4.19 -17.55 0.61
N GLU A 65 -4.64 -18.52 -0.19
CA GLU A 65 -3.88 -19.76 -0.43
C GLU A 65 -2.55 -19.48 -1.15
N PHE A 66 -2.49 -18.43 -1.98
CA PHE A 66 -1.30 -18.06 -2.72
C PHE A 66 -0.39 -17.10 -1.94
N CYS A 67 -0.88 -16.47 -0.86
CA CYS A 67 -0.09 -15.56 -0.02
C CYS A 67 1.09 -16.25 0.67
N THR A 68 1.04 -17.57 0.87
CA THR A 68 2.15 -18.34 1.47
C THR A 68 3.27 -18.66 0.50
N GLN A 69 3.13 -18.32 -0.78
CA GLN A 69 4.21 -18.46 -1.76
C GLN A 69 5.34 -17.48 -1.45
N GLU A 70 6.58 -17.92 -1.67
CA GLU A 70 7.78 -17.13 -1.36
C GLU A 70 7.80 -15.78 -2.09
N ALA A 71 7.29 -15.72 -3.32
CA ALA A 71 7.15 -14.47 -4.06
C ALA A 71 6.23 -13.46 -3.35
N CYS A 72 5.07 -13.91 -2.86
CA CYS A 72 4.15 -13.06 -2.11
C CYS A 72 4.73 -12.64 -0.77
N LYS A 73 5.41 -13.54 -0.04
CA LYS A 73 6.11 -13.16 1.20
C LYS A 73 7.16 -12.08 0.98
N ARG A 74 8.01 -12.23 -0.05
CA ARG A 74 8.99 -11.20 -0.41
C ARG A 74 8.33 -9.87 -0.76
N ALA A 75 7.28 -9.90 -1.60
CA ALA A 75 6.54 -8.70 -1.97
C ALA A 75 5.92 -8.02 -0.73
N VAL A 76 5.22 -8.76 0.12
CA VAL A 76 4.59 -8.24 1.36
C VAL A 76 5.63 -7.70 2.34
N GLN A 77 6.78 -8.37 2.49
CA GLN A 77 7.85 -7.89 3.36
C GLN A 77 8.37 -6.52 2.92
N GLU A 78 8.49 -6.27 1.61
CA GLU A 78 8.89 -4.97 1.08
C GLU A 78 7.75 -3.94 1.20
N LEU A 79 6.51 -4.33 0.92
CA LEU A 79 5.34 -3.47 1.06
C LEU A 79 5.15 -3.04 2.53
N LYS A 80 5.38 -3.91 3.52
CA LYS A 80 5.31 -3.58 4.97
C LYS A 80 6.23 -2.40 5.38
N LYS A 81 7.20 -2.00 4.55
CA LYS A 81 8.06 -0.82 4.78
C LYS A 81 7.42 0.50 4.36
N ILE A 82 6.34 0.45 3.58
CA ILE A 82 5.53 1.61 3.20
C ILE A 82 4.59 1.96 4.38
N PRO A 83 4.32 3.25 4.67
CA PRO A 83 3.44 3.64 5.77
C PRO A 83 2.09 2.91 5.73
N SER A 84 1.69 2.30 6.83
CA SER A 84 0.52 1.41 6.91
C SER A 84 -0.80 2.08 6.52
N CYS A 85 -0.91 3.39 6.71
CA CYS A 85 -2.10 4.12 6.30
C CYS A 85 -2.27 4.20 4.77
N THR A 86 -1.20 4.01 3.99
CA THR A 86 -1.24 3.97 2.51
C THR A 86 -2.22 2.92 2.00
N TRP A 87 -2.41 1.81 2.72
CA TRP A 87 -3.27 0.69 2.30
C TRP A 87 -4.77 0.96 2.41
N LYS A 88 -5.14 2.05 3.10
CA LYS A 88 -6.52 2.53 3.25
C LYS A 88 -6.76 3.87 2.54
N SER A 89 -5.71 4.48 2.00
CA SER A 89 -5.79 5.73 1.24
C SER A 89 -6.39 5.49 -0.15
N GLU A 90 -7.06 6.53 -0.66
CA GLU A 90 -7.47 6.58 -2.07
C GLU A 90 -6.25 6.55 -2.98
N ILE A 91 -6.33 5.75 -4.04
CA ILE A 91 -5.24 5.62 -5.01
C ILE A 91 -5.22 6.87 -5.90
N PRO A 92 -4.08 7.57 -6.02
CA PRO A 92 -3.99 8.71 -6.91
C PRO A 92 -4.24 8.28 -8.37
N SER A 93 -5.01 9.08 -9.11
CA SER A 93 -5.19 8.88 -10.56
C SER A 93 -3.86 9.01 -11.31
N GLY A 94 -3.67 8.24 -12.38
CA GLY A 94 -2.46 8.28 -13.19
C GLY A 94 -2.24 7.01 -13.99
N SER A 95 -1.19 6.98 -14.81
CA SER A 95 -0.83 5.81 -15.63
C SER A 95 -0.45 4.58 -14.80
N ASP A 96 -0.07 4.77 -13.53
CA ASP A 96 0.32 3.72 -12.60
C ASP A 96 -0.77 3.32 -11.61
N ALA A 97 -1.96 3.94 -11.66
CA ALA A 97 -3.04 3.70 -10.72
C ALA A 97 -3.39 2.20 -10.58
N ASN A 98 -3.39 1.46 -11.69
CA ASN A 98 -3.63 0.02 -11.67
C ASN A 98 -2.55 -0.76 -10.90
N THR A 99 -1.28 -0.39 -11.07
CA THR A 99 -0.16 -1.04 -10.36
C THR A 99 -0.24 -0.75 -8.86
N LEU A 100 -0.61 0.47 -8.49
CA LEU A 100 -0.82 0.85 -7.08
C LEU A 100 -2.01 0.12 -6.48
N ALA A 101 -3.10 -0.07 -7.25
CA ALA A 101 -4.27 -0.84 -6.84
C ALA A 101 -3.92 -2.29 -6.54
N ILE A 102 -3.11 -2.91 -7.42
CA ILE A 102 -2.62 -4.28 -7.24
C ILE A 102 -1.78 -4.39 -5.96
N ALA A 103 -0.82 -3.49 -5.74
CA ALA A 103 0.00 -3.50 -4.54
C ALA A 103 -0.84 -3.33 -3.26
N GLN A 104 -1.85 -2.45 -3.27
CA GLN A 104 -2.77 -2.33 -2.15
C GLN A 104 -3.61 -3.60 -1.95
N GLN A 105 -4.10 -4.23 -3.02
CA GLN A 105 -4.89 -5.46 -2.92
C GLN A 105 -4.06 -6.61 -2.34
N VAL A 106 -2.81 -6.78 -2.75
CA VAL A 106 -1.89 -7.75 -2.15
C VAL A 106 -1.72 -7.49 -0.65
N MET A 107 -1.58 -6.23 -0.23
CA MET A 107 -1.49 -5.91 1.20
C MET A 107 -2.79 -6.19 1.96
N ARG A 108 -3.96 -6.00 1.34
CA ARG A 108 -5.25 -6.34 1.96
C ARG A 108 -5.40 -7.84 2.18
N ASP A 109 -5.01 -8.66 1.21
CA ASP A 109 -5.27 -10.10 1.25
C ASP A 109 -4.15 -10.87 1.96
N CYS A 110 -2.89 -10.45 1.75
CA CYS A 110 -1.70 -11.18 2.21
C CYS A 110 -0.97 -10.52 3.38
N GLY A 111 -1.28 -9.27 3.73
CA GLY A 111 -0.51 -8.51 4.73
C GLY A 111 -0.37 -9.20 6.10
N ASP A 112 -1.43 -9.90 6.53
CA ASP A 112 -1.48 -10.61 7.82
C ASP A 112 -1.17 -12.11 7.71
N VAL A 113 -1.03 -12.62 6.48
CA VAL A 113 -0.77 -14.05 6.21
C VAL A 113 0.72 -14.30 5.93
N ALA A 114 1.36 -13.37 5.24
CA ALA A 114 2.69 -13.51 4.66
C ALA A 114 3.82 -12.94 5.54
#